data_AF-A0A9E4UV20-F1
#
_entry.id   AF-A0A9E4UV20-F1
#
_cell.length_a   1.000
_cell.length_b   1.000
_cell.length_c   1.000
_cell.angle_alpha   90.00
_cell.angle_beta   90.00
_cell.angle_gamma   90.00
#
_symmetry.space_group_name_H-M   'P 1'
#
loop_
_entity.id
_entity.type
_entity.pdbx_description
1 polymer ?
#
loop_
_entity_poly.entity_id
_entity_poly.type
_entity_poly.pdbx_seq_one_letter_code
_entity_poly.pdbx_strand_id
1 'polypeptide(L)'
;VEPLYLQSDFLAFPELKKVILADGTDVVMADSVREALAMLVGDSPAGFPPVSAGTRDESPGLVELDQIQDAVTGLADALDELQNALEDLKETLGGSRR
;
A
#
# COMPACT_ATOMS: atom_id res chain seq x y z
N VAL A 1 -63.57 -24.98 9.89
CA VAL A 1 -62.28 -24.85 9.18
C VAL A 1 -61.19 -24.81 10.23
N GLU A 2 -60.21 -25.69 10.14
CA GLU A 2 -59.09 -25.74 11.09
C GLU A 2 -57.91 -24.91 10.56
N PRO A 3 -57.14 -24.22 11.42
CA PRO A 3 -56.03 -23.39 10.96
C PRO A 3 -54.81 -24.23 10.60
N LEU A 4 -54.30 -24.00 9.39
CA LEU A 4 -53.05 -24.56 8.90
C LEU A 4 -51.89 -23.66 9.37
N TYR A 5 -50.96 -24.21 10.16
CA TYR A 5 -49.75 -23.52 10.56
C TYR A 5 -48.64 -23.80 9.55
N LEU A 6 -48.13 -22.76 8.91
CA LEU A 6 -46.92 -22.84 8.08
C LEU A 6 -45.71 -22.99 9.02
N GLN A 7 -45.10 -24.18 9.08
CA GLN A 7 -43.73 -24.32 9.57
C GLN A 7 -42.80 -23.83 8.47
N SER A 8 -42.06 -22.75 8.72
CA SER A 8 -41.04 -22.24 7.80
C SER A 8 -39.86 -23.20 7.76
N ASP A 9 -39.90 -24.19 6.87
CA ASP A 9 -38.71 -24.96 6.55
C ASP A 9 -37.71 -24.03 5.85
N PHE A 10 -36.57 -23.86 6.51
CA PHE A 10 -35.36 -23.17 6.07
C PHE A 10 -35.55 -21.68 5.73
N LEU A 11 -35.53 -20.84 6.77
CA LEU A 11 -35.01 -19.49 6.60
C LEU A 11 -33.52 -19.65 6.24
N ALA A 12 -33.21 -19.76 4.94
CA ALA A 12 -31.84 -19.64 4.46
C ALA A 12 -31.39 -18.22 4.78
N PHE A 13 -30.93 -17.99 6.02
CA PHE A 13 -30.29 -16.74 6.38
C PHE A 13 -29.16 -16.56 5.37
N PRO A 14 -29.17 -15.47 4.59
CA PRO A 14 -28.06 -15.17 3.70
C PRO A 14 -26.80 -15.18 4.55
N GLU A 15 -25.81 -15.99 4.18
CA GLU A 15 -24.56 -16.06 4.92
C GLU A 15 -23.87 -14.70 4.75
N LEU A 16 -23.92 -13.85 5.78
CA LEU A 16 -23.34 -12.50 5.81
C LEU A 16 -21.80 -12.56 5.85
N LYS A 17 -21.16 -13.25 4.91
CA LYS A 17 -19.70 -13.40 4.84
C LYS A 17 -19.07 -12.30 4.00
N LYS A 18 -19.41 -11.05 4.28
CA LYS A 18 -18.72 -9.92 3.66
C LYS A 18 -17.53 -9.53 4.53
N VAL A 19 -16.36 -9.48 3.92
CA VAL A 19 -15.12 -9.05 4.57
C VAL A 19 -15.00 -7.56 4.34
N ILE A 20 -14.93 -6.80 5.44
CA ILE A 20 -14.63 -5.37 5.43
C ILE A 20 -13.18 -5.22 5.86
N LEU A 21 -12.36 -4.59 5.03
CA LEU A 21 -10.95 -4.34 5.29
C LEU A 21 -10.66 -2.86 5.10
N ALA A 22 -9.78 -2.30 5.93
CA ALA A 22 -9.40 -0.91 5.85
C ALA A 22 -7.89 -0.76 6.03
N ASP A 23 -7.29 0.14 5.24
CA ASP A 23 -6.08 0.85 5.65
C ASP A 23 -6.49 2.26 6.09
N GLY A 24 -5.57 3.05 6.65
CA GLY A 24 -5.90 4.38 7.21
C GLY A 24 -6.53 5.38 6.23
N THR A 25 -6.63 5.02 4.95
CA THR A 25 -7.08 5.85 3.83
C THR A 25 -8.35 5.30 3.17
N ASP A 26 -8.45 3.97 3.01
CA ASP A 26 -9.53 3.34 2.23
C ASP A 26 -10.24 2.19 2.97
N VAL A 27 -11.52 1.99 2.66
CA VAL A 27 -12.35 0.90 3.19
C VAL A 27 -12.97 0.10 2.03
N VAL A 28 -12.72 -1.21 2.01
CA VAL A 28 -13.20 -2.11 0.95
C VAL A 28 -14.11 -3.20 1.52
N MET A 29 -15.06 -3.66 0.71
CA MET A 29 -16.01 -4.72 1.04
C MET A 29 -16.01 -5.80 -0.05
N ALA A 30 -15.67 -7.04 0.33
CA ALA A 30 -15.50 -8.16 -0.61
C ALA A 30 -16.11 -9.47 -0.07
N ASP A 31 -16.21 -10.48 -0.92
CA ASP A 31 -16.69 -11.83 -0.53
C ASP A 31 -15.58 -12.67 0.11
N SER A 32 -14.31 -12.26 -0.02
CA SER A 32 -13.18 -12.94 0.62
C SER A 32 -12.06 -11.98 1.04
N VAL A 33 -11.22 -12.43 1.97
CA VAL A 33 -10.02 -11.69 2.42
C VAL A 33 -9.06 -11.45 1.26
N ARG A 34 -8.87 -12.45 0.38
CA ARG A 34 -7.98 -12.35 -0.79
C ARG A 34 -8.43 -11.23 -1.72
N GLU A 35 -9.73 -11.17 -2.00
CA GLU A 35 -10.34 -10.15 -2.85
C GLU A 35 -10.29 -8.76 -2.19
N ALA A 36 -10.57 -8.67 -0.88
CA ALA A 36 -10.43 -7.43 -0.13
C ALA A 36 -8.99 -6.87 -0.19
N LEU A 37 -7.98 -7.73 -0.03
CA LEU A 37 -6.57 -7.32 -0.13
C LEU A 37 -6.19 -6.86 -1.54
N ALA A 38 -6.66 -7.57 -2.57
CA ALA A 38 -6.43 -7.18 -3.96
C ALA A 38 -7.05 -5.81 -4.27
N MET A 39 -8.26 -5.56 -3.78
CA MET A 39 -8.93 -4.25 -3.90
C MET A 39 -8.22 -3.14 -3.14
N LEU A 40 -7.70 -3.41 -1.94
CA LEU A 40 -7.03 -2.41 -1.10
C LEU A 40 -5.63 -2.03 -1.64
N VAL A 41 -4.88 -3.00 -2.20
CA VAL A 41 -3.53 -2.77 -2.76
C VAL A 41 -3.58 -2.24 -4.21
N GLY A 42 -4.77 -2.15 -4.81
CA GLY A 42 -4.97 -1.63 -6.17
C GLY A 42 -4.75 -2.65 -7.29
N ASP A 43 -4.54 -3.93 -6.95
CA ASP A 43 -4.47 -5.03 -7.92
C ASP A 43 -5.89 -5.53 -8.21
N SER A 44 -6.72 -4.70 -8.84
CA SER A 44 -8.12 -5.04 -9.08
C SER A 44 -8.24 -6.17 -10.11
N PRO A 45 -8.78 -7.36 -9.75
CA PRO A 45 -9.22 -8.31 -10.77
C PRO A 45 -10.46 -7.74 -11.44
N ALA A 46 -10.34 -7.40 -12.72
CA ALA A 46 -11.40 -6.89 -13.57
C ALA A 46 -12.70 -7.72 -13.43
N GLY A 47 -13.70 -7.21 -12.69
CA GLY A 47 -14.91 -7.99 -12.45
C GLY A 47 -16.13 -7.27 -11.84
N PHE A 48 -15.97 -6.12 -11.18
CA PHE A 48 -17.11 -5.43 -10.54
C PHE A 48 -17.43 -4.10 -11.23
N PRO A 49 -18.72 -3.81 -11.51
CA PRO A 49 -19.12 -2.57 -12.14
C PRO A 49 -18.83 -1.40 -11.19
N PRO A 50 -18.28 -0.28 -11.70
CA PRO A 50 -17.91 0.85 -10.87
C PRO A 50 -19.17 1.62 -10.47
N VAL A 51 -19.43 1.74 -9.16
CA VAL A 51 -20.28 2.82 -8.67
C VAL A 51 -19.45 4.11 -8.71
N SER A 52 -19.91 5.05 -9.53
CA SER A 52 -19.21 6.31 -9.83
C SER A 52 -19.08 7.23 -8.61
N ALA A 53 -17.88 7.75 -8.36
CA ALA A 53 -17.56 9.19 -8.41
C ALA A 53 -16.21 9.47 -7.72
N GLY A 54 -15.20 9.86 -8.50
CA GLY A 54 -13.93 10.35 -7.97
C GLY A 54 -12.82 10.28 -9.01
N THR A 55 -12.34 11.45 -9.41
CA THR A 55 -11.28 11.66 -10.40
C THR A 55 -9.99 10.91 -10.04
N ARG A 56 -9.29 10.43 -11.09
CA ARG A 56 -7.91 9.92 -11.13
C ARG A 56 -7.01 10.40 -9.99
N ASP A 57 -6.16 9.54 -9.44
CA ASP A 57 -4.74 9.86 -9.37
C ASP A 57 -3.89 8.60 -9.22
N GLU A 58 -2.69 8.68 -9.78
CA GLU A 58 -1.63 7.67 -9.76
C GLU A 58 -1.37 7.24 -8.32
N SER A 59 -1.15 5.94 -8.06
CA SER A 59 -0.89 5.41 -6.72
C SER A 59 0.13 6.27 -5.96
N PRO A 60 -0.28 7.08 -4.95
CA PRO A 60 0.61 8.03 -4.29
C PRO A 60 1.79 7.34 -3.60
N GLY A 61 1.65 6.05 -3.26
CA GLY A 61 2.71 5.25 -2.67
C GLY A 61 3.90 4.95 -3.59
N LEU A 62 3.72 4.92 -4.92
CA LEU A 62 4.85 4.67 -5.84
C LEU A 62 5.74 5.92 -5.97
N VAL A 63 5.12 7.10 -6.04
CA VAL A 63 5.81 8.39 -6.12
C VAL A 63 6.59 8.71 -4.83
N GLU A 64 6.12 8.22 -3.68
CA GLU A 64 6.83 8.36 -2.40
C GLU A 64 8.06 7.45 -2.31
N LEU A 65 8.00 6.25 -2.90
CA LEU A 65 9.13 5.31 -2.94
C LEU A 65 10.26 5.80 -3.86
N ASP A 66 9.92 6.38 -5.02
CA ASP A 66 10.91 7.00 -5.92
C ASP A 66 11.64 8.16 -5.22
N GLN A 67 10.92 9.03 -4.50
CA GLN A 67 11.53 10.13 -3.74
C GLN A 67 12.46 9.63 -2.63
N ILE A 68 12.10 8.54 -1.94
CA ILE A 68 12.97 7.92 -0.95
C ILE A 68 14.23 7.36 -1.62
N GLN A 69 14.10 6.74 -2.80
CA GLN A 69 15.24 6.20 -3.54
C GLN A 69 16.20 7.30 -4.00
N ASP A 70 15.67 8.42 -4.50
CA ASP A 70 16.47 9.58 -4.89
C ASP A 70 17.21 10.18 -3.68
N ALA A 71 16.52 10.33 -2.54
CA ALA A 71 17.13 10.84 -1.31
C ALA A 71 18.25 9.92 -0.78
N VAL A 72 18.07 8.61 -0.85
CA VAL A 72 19.09 7.63 -0.43
C VAL A 72 20.30 7.66 -1.37
N THR A 73 20.07 7.81 -2.67
CA THR A 73 21.16 7.92 -3.66
C THR A 73 21.96 9.20 -3.42
N GLY A 74 21.30 10.34 -3.25
CA GLY A 74 21.98 11.60 -2.95
C GLY A 74 22.75 11.58 -1.61
N LEU A 75 22.26 10.84 -0.61
CA LEU A 75 22.99 10.65 0.64
C LEU A 75 24.26 9.81 0.44
N ALA A 76 24.21 8.77 -0.41
CA ALA A 76 25.38 7.96 -0.72
C ALA A 76 26.47 8.78 -1.42
N ASP A 77 26.09 9.59 -2.40
CA ASP A 77 27.02 10.47 -3.13
C ASP A 77 27.69 11.48 -2.18
N ALA A 78 26.91 12.08 -1.28
CA ALA A 78 27.44 13.03 -0.29
C ALA A 78 28.42 12.38 0.71
N LEU A 79 28.18 11.11 1.08
CA LEU A 79 29.09 10.35 1.95
C LEU A 79 30.39 9.98 1.23
N ASP A 80 30.36 9.68 -0.07
CA ASP A 80 31.55 9.43 -0.87
C ASP A 80 32.39 10.71 -1.04
N GLU A 81 31.76 11.85 -1.30
CA GLU A 81 32.45 13.13 -1.39
C GLU A 81 33.11 13.51 -0.05
N LEU A 82 32.42 13.28 1.07
CA LEU A 82 32.97 13.50 2.40
C LEU A 82 34.17 12.57 2.70
N GLN A 83 34.11 11.31 2.28
CA GLN A 83 35.23 10.38 2.42
C GLN A 83 36.46 10.86 1.64
N ASN A 84 36.29 11.26 0.39
CA ASN A 84 37.38 11.79 -0.44
C ASN A 84 38.01 13.04 0.20
N ALA A 85 37.18 13.99 0.65
CA ALA A 85 37.67 15.19 1.32
C ALA A 85 38.44 14.88 2.61
N LEU A 86 38.04 13.85 3.37
CA LEU A 86 38.77 13.38 4.53
C LEU A 86 40.10 12.71 4.16
N GLU A 87 40.16 11.98 3.05
CA GLU A 87 41.41 11.41 2.56
C GLU A 87 42.40 12.48 2.12
N ASP A 88 41.94 13.50 1.40
CA ASP A 88 42.76 14.65 1.01
C ASP A 88 43.26 15.41 2.24
N LEU A 89 42.39 15.61 3.24
CA LEU A 89 42.79 16.25 4.49
C LEU A 89 43.82 15.41 5.26
N LYS A 90 43.68 14.08 5.29
CA LYS A 90 44.64 13.15 5.88
C LYS A 90 45.98 13.21 5.14
N GLU A 91 45.97 13.26 3.81
CA GLU A 91 47.19 13.34 3.00
C GLU A 91 47.91 14.67 3.19
N THR A 92 47.19 15.78 3.23
CA THR A 92 47.77 17.11 3.48
C THR A 92 48.33 17.25 4.90
N LEU A 93 47.65 16.73 5.93
CA LEU A 93 48.20 16.68 7.29
C LEU A 93 49.40 15.72 7.42
N GLY A 94 49.37 14.59 6.70
CA GLY A 94 50.46 13.60 6.67
C GLY A 94 51.70 14.10 5.91
N GLY A 95 51.49 14.91 4.86
CA GLY A 95 52.54 15.54 4.06
C GLY A 95 53.20 16.74 4.74
N SER A 96 52.52 17.41 5.67
CA SER A 96 53.04 18.57 6.41
C SER A 96 54.04 18.21 7.53
N ARG A 97 54.39 16.93 7.72
CA ARG A 97 55.32 16.46 8.78
C ARG A 97 56.61 15.82 8.21
N ARG A 98 57.17 16.40 7.15
CA ARG A 98 58.56 16.14 6.70
C ARG A 98 59.34 17.42 6.56
#